data_AF-A0A9X9R097-F1
#
_entry.id   AF-A0A9X9R097-F1
#
_cell.length_a   1.000
_cell.length_b   1.000
_cell.length_c   1.000
_cell.angle_alpha   90.00
_cell.angle_beta   90.00
_cell.angle_gamma   90.00
#
_symmetry.space_group_name_H-M   'P 1'
#
loop_
_entity.id
_entity.type
_entity.pdbx_description
1 polymer ?
#
loop_
_entity_poly.entity_id
_entity_poly.type
_entity_poly.pdbx_seq_one_letter_code
_entity_poly.pdbx_strand_id
1 'polypeptide(L)' 'MKKIFLLAGLLFAAFYAGMKVQAFIYEDTCLDLGGGKNPGNYPICVVEK' A
#
# COMPACT_ATOMS: atom_id res chain seq x y z
N MET A 1 -3.95 -27.12 -16.17
CA MET A 1 -3.69 -26.80 -14.74
C MET A 1 -2.46 -25.89 -14.54
N LYS A 2 -1.26 -26.20 -15.06
CA LYS A 2 -0.05 -25.36 -14.91
C LYS A 2 -0.22 -23.88 -15.27
N LYS A 3 -0.92 -23.58 -16.38
CA LYS A 3 -1.19 -22.18 -16.81
C LYS A 3 -2.08 -21.42 -15.83
N ILE A 4 -3.02 -22.10 -15.16
CA ILE A 4 -3.92 -21.48 -14.17
C ILE A 4 -3.12 -21.09 -12.93
N PHE A 5 -2.22 -21.96 -12.45
CA PHE A 5 -1.34 -21.63 -11.33
C PHE A 5 -0.38 -20.48 -11.66
N LEU A 6 0.16 -20.42 -12.88
CA LEU A 6 0.97 -19.29 -13.33
C LEU A 6 0.17 -17.98 -13.36
N LEU A 7 -1.05 -18.01 -13.91
CA LEU A 7 -1.91 -16.84 -13.99
C LEU A 7 -2.30 -16.34 -12.59
N ALA A 8 -2.69 -17.26 -11.71
CA ALA A 8 -3.00 -16.97 -10.31
C ALA A 8 -1.79 -16.37 -9.59
N GLY A 9 -0.60 -16.96 -9.75
CA GLY A 9 0.63 -16.42 -9.18
C GLY A 9 0.94 -15.01 -9.67
N LEU A 10 0.74 -14.74 -10.96
CA LEU A 10 0.93 -13.40 -11.53
C LEU A 10 -0.07 -12.38 -10.96
N LEU A 11 -1.34 -12.78 -10.80
CA LEU A 11 -2.37 -11.94 -10.20
C LEU A 11 -2.05 -11.62 -8.73
N PHE A 12 -1.63 -12.61 -7.94
CA PHE A 12 -1.22 -12.37 -6.55
C PHE A 12 0.01 -11.46 -6.47
N ALA A 13 0.99 -11.65 -7.35
CA ALA A 13 2.18 -10.79 -7.39
C ALA A 13 1.81 -9.35 -7.76
N ALA A 14 0.98 -9.15 -8.78
CA ALA A 14 0.50 -7.83 -9.19
C ALA A 14 -0.32 -7.15 -8.09
N PHE A 15 -1.22 -7.91 -7.43
CA PHE A 15 -2.01 -7.41 -6.31
C PHE A 15 -1.13 -7.00 -5.13
N TYR A 16 -0.17 -7.84 -4.74
CA TYR A 16 0.76 -7.53 -3.65
C TYR A 16 1.61 -6.28 -3.96
N ALA A 17 2.16 -6.20 -5.18
CA ALA A 17 2.92 -5.03 -5.63
C ALA A 17 2.04 -3.76 -5.60
N GLY A 18 0.80 -3.85 -6.10
CA GLY A 18 -0.18 -2.77 -6.04
C GLY A 18 -0.47 -2.30 -4.62
N MET A 19 -0.70 -3.22 -3.68
CA MET A 19 -0.90 -2.89 -2.26
C MET A 19 0.31 -2.16 -1.65
N LYS A 20 1.53 -2.56 -2.00
CA LYS A 20 2.76 -1.92 -1.50
C LYS A 20 2.92 -0.50 -2.06
N VAL A 21 2.63 -0.30 -3.35
CA VAL A 21 2.64 1.04 -3.98
C VAL A 21 1.56 1.92 -3.38
N GLN A 22 0.35 1.40 -3.20
CA GLN A 22 -0.76 2.13 -2.57
C GLN A 22 -0.42 2.58 -1.15
N ALA A 23 0.20 1.70 -0.36
CA ALA A 23 0.66 2.04 0.99
C ALA A 23 1.73 3.13 0.98
N PHE A 24 2.69 3.08 0.03
CA PHE A 24 3.71 4.11 -0.12
C PHE A 24 3.10 5.47 -0.46
N ILE A 25 2.22 5.55 -1.46
CA ILE A 25 1.54 6.79 -1.86
C ILE A 25 0.71 7.33 -0.69
N TYR A 26 -0.01 6.47 0.02
CA TYR A 26 -0.80 6.87 1.18
C TYR A 26 0.07 7.47 2.29
N GLU A 27 1.20 6.84 2.61
CA GLU A 27 2.13 7.36 3.62
C GLU A 27 2.79 8.68 3.21
N ASP A 28 3.11 8.85 1.92
CA ASP A 28 3.71 10.05 1.36
C ASP A 28 2.73 11.23 1.40
N THR A 29 1.52 11.04 0.87
CA THR A 29 0.45 12.04 0.95
C THR A 29 0.11 12.38 2.41
N CYS A 30 0.07 11.38 3.28
CA CYS A 30 -0.14 11.57 4.71
C CYS A 30 0.94 12.47 5.33
N LEU A 31 2.20 12.26 4.96
CA LEU A 31 3.32 13.09 5.41
C LEU A 31 3.25 14.52 4.87
N ASP A 32 2.90 14.68 3.59
CA ASP A 32 2.71 16.00 2.96
C ASP A 32 1.63 16.84 3.65
N LEU A 33 0.57 16.19 4.13
CA LEU A 33 -0.51 16.82 4.90
C LEU A 33 -0.12 17.12 6.37
N GLY A 34 1.15 16.91 6.75
CA GLY A 34 1.64 17.11 8.11
C GLY A 34 1.36 15.94 9.06
N GLY A 35 0.97 14.79 8.50
CA GLY A 35 0.84 13.53 9.23
C GLY A 35 2.19 12.88 9.55
N GLY A 36 2.15 11.61 9.94
CA GLY A 36 3.36 10.88 10.30
C GLY A 36 3.07 9.47 10.82
N LYS A 37 3.94 8.98 11.71
CA LYS A 37 3.78 7.65 12.33
C LYS A 37 3.92 7.75 13.84
N ASN A 38 2.99 7.10 14.55
CA ASN A 38 3.12 6.90 15.99
C ASN A 38 4.19 5.84 16.30
N PRO A 39 4.70 5.80 17.55
CA PRO A 39 5.43 4.64 18.05
C PRO A 39 4.65 3.35 17.74
N GLY A 40 5.28 2.39 17.07
CA GLY A 40 4.61 1.19 16.55
C GLY A 40 4.23 1.22 15.06
N ASN A 41 4.61 2.28 14.32
CA ASN A 41 4.42 2.42 12.87
C ASN A 41 2.96 2.50 12.39
N TYR A 42 2.04 2.95 13.25
CA TYR A 42 0.68 3.26 12.83
C TYR A 42 0.65 4.63 12.14
N PRO A 43 0.17 4.73 10.88
CA PRO A 43 0.10 5.99 10.16
C PRO A 43 -0.95 6.92 10.79
N ILE A 44 -0.62 8.20 10.90
CA ILE A 44 -1.53 9.27 11.31
C ILE A 44 -1.64 10.24 10.15
N CYS A 45 -2.78 10.25 9.47
CA CYS A 45 -3.04 11.14 8.34
C CYS A 45 -3.93 12.31 8.78
N VAL A 46 -3.53 13.52 8.44
CA VAL A 46 -4.36 14.71 8.59
C VAL A 46 -5.42 14.68 7.50
N VAL A 47 -6.70 14.75 7.87
CA VAL A 47 -7.80 14.85 6.90
C VAL A 47 -8.04 16.33 6.63
N GLU A 48 -7.63 16.81 5.46
CA GLU A 48 -8.07 18.11 4.96
C GLU A 48 -9.58 18.08 4.69
N LYS A 49 -10.29 19.13 5.10
CA LYS A 49 -11.74 19.28 4.93
C LYS A 49 -12.08 20.01 3.64
#